data_AF-A0A7J2S975-F1
#
_entry.id   AF-A0A7J2S975-F1
#
_cell.length_a   1.000
_cell.length_b   1.000
_cell.length_c   1.000
_cell.angle_alpha   90.00
_cell.angle_beta   90.00
_cell.angle_gamma   90.00
#
_symmetry.space_group_name_H-M   'P 1'
#
loop_
_entity.id
_entity.type
_entity.pdbx_description
1 polymer ?
#
loop_
_entity_poly.entity_id
_entity_poly.type
_entity_poly.pdbx_seq_one_letter_code
_entity_poly.pdbx_strand_id
1 'polypeptide(L)'
;MKKRKFLFLTPDGVTYSSCNEPYPDVENLQVLGWAEGFNEEEAFNTFLRDSKWVYETGFREIMCVEIKHPIRKSKRFFVDHQQEKKSHLCPKK
;
A
#
# COMPACT_ATOMS: atom_id res chain seq x y z
N MET A 1 -21.43 19.69 6.97
CA MET A 1 -21.19 18.44 6.20
C MET A 1 -20.51 17.42 7.11
N LYS A 2 -20.60 16.13 6.83
CA LYS A 2 -19.90 15.09 7.61
C LYS A 2 -18.55 14.77 6.94
N LYS A 3 -17.51 14.54 7.73
CA LYS A 3 -16.22 14.06 7.20
C LYS A 3 -16.40 12.66 6.59
N ARG A 4 -15.72 12.45 5.47
CA ARG A 4 -15.63 11.19 4.71
C ARG A 4 -14.23 10.62 4.93
N LYS A 5 -14.09 9.30 4.78
CA LYS A 5 -12.81 8.59 4.92
C LYS A 5 -12.24 8.29 3.55
N PHE A 6 -10.94 8.54 3.38
CA PHE A 6 -10.22 8.35 2.13
C PHE A 6 -8.99 7.46 2.34
N LEU A 7 -8.70 6.64 1.34
CA LEU A 7 -7.52 5.80 1.25
C LEU A 7 -6.54 6.41 0.25
N PHE A 8 -5.25 6.41 0.59
CA PHE A 8 -4.18 6.89 -0.27
C PHE A 8 -3.32 5.73 -0.73
N LEU A 9 -3.12 5.65 -2.04
CA LEU A 9 -2.43 4.57 -2.73
C LEU A 9 -1.36 5.15 -3.64
N THR A 10 -0.28 4.44 -3.91
CA THR A 10 0.69 4.80 -4.96
C THR A 10 0.88 3.66 -5.95
N PRO A 11 1.04 3.97 -7.26
CA PRO A 11 1.46 2.99 -8.24
C PRO A 11 2.98 2.76 -8.25
N ASP A 12 3.77 3.52 -7.48
CA ASP A 12 5.22 3.32 -7.38
C ASP A 12 5.60 2.10 -6.51
N GLY A 13 4.62 1.28 -6.11
CA GLY A 13 4.81 0.08 -5.32
C GLY A 13 5.44 -1.05 -6.15
N VAL A 14 6.46 -1.69 -5.59
CA VAL A 14 7.14 -2.82 -6.23
C VAL A 14 7.41 -3.93 -5.21
N THR A 15 7.54 -5.17 -5.68
CA THR A 15 7.83 -6.33 -4.83
C THR A 15 8.82 -7.25 -5.52
N TYR A 16 9.71 -7.83 -4.73
CA TYR A 16 10.58 -8.92 -5.14
C TYR A 16 9.80 -10.23 -5.00
N SER A 17 9.60 -10.95 -6.09
CA SER A 17 8.92 -12.26 -6.09
C SER A 17 9.73 -13.32 -5.33
N SER A 18 11.06 -13.20 -5.34
CA SER A 18 11.99 -14.04 -4.60
C SER A 18 13.20 -13.25 -4.10
N CYS A 19 13.94 -13.78 -3.12
CA CYS A 19 15.19 -13.17 -2.67
C CYS A 19 16.37 -13.34 -3.64
N ASN A 20 16.20 -14.13 -4.70
CA ASN A 20 17.23 -14.25 -5.74
C ASN A 20 17.08 -13.17 -6.82
N GLU A 21 15.95 -12.46 -6.84
CA GLU A 21 15.74 -11.41 -7.82
C GLU A 21 16.66 -10.21 -7.53
N PRO A 22 17.52 -9.80 -8.49
CA PRO A 22 18.46 -8.71 -8.29
C PRO A 22 17.77 -7.34 -8.26
N TYR A 23 16.56 -7.25 -8.81
CA TYR A 23 15.72 -6.06 -8.89
C TYR A 23 14.27 -6.47 -8.61
N PRO A 24 13.41 -5.56 -8.12
CA PRO A 24 12.01 -5.89 -7.96
C PRO A 24 11.37 -6.13 -9.33
N ASP A 25 10.58 -7.19 -9.43
CA ASP A 25 10.09 -7.77 -10.68
C ASP A 25 8.55 -7.78 -10.77
N VAL A 26 7.87 -7.35 -9.70
CA VAL A 26 6.41 -7.24 -9.66
C VAL A 26 5.99 -5.81 -9.31
N GLU A 27 5.25 -5.18 -10.22
CA GLU A 27 4.59 -3.90 -9.97
C GLU A 27 3.28 -4.11 -9.18
N ASN A 28 2.98 -3.23 -8.22
CA ASN A 28 1.74 -3.28 -7.47
C ASN A 28 1.26 -1.89 -7.03
N LEU A 29 0.01 -1.84 -6.56
CA LEU A 29 -0.50 -0.68 -5.85
C LEU A 29 -0.21 -0.83 -4.35
N GLN A 30 0.55 0.10 -3.80
CA GLN A 30 0.85 0.11 -2.38
C GLN A 30 -0.11 1.04 -1.64
N VAL A 31 -0.71 0.54 -0.56
CA VAL A 31 -1.49 1.36 0.36
C VAL A 31 -0.54 2.18 1.23
N LEU A 32 -0.65 3.51 1.18
CA LEU A 32 0.17 4.41 2.00
C LEU A 32 -0.49 4.72 3.34
N GLY A 33 -1.82 4.80 3.37
CA GLY A 33 -2.55 5.13 4.58
C GLY A 33 -3.96 5.62 4.27
N TRP A 34 -4.60 6.21 5.28
CA TRP A 34 -5.94 6.77 5.17
C TRP A 34 -6.07 8.01 6.04
N ALA A 35 -7.01 8.89 5.70
CA ALA A 35 -7.38 10.04 6.53
C ALA A 35 -8.86 10.41 6.33
N GLU A 36 -9.35 11.37 7.11
CA GLU A 36 -10.71 11.90 7.00
C GLU A 36 -10.71 13.39 6.66
N GLY A 37 -11.67 13.82 5.83
CA GLY A 37 -11.85 15.21 5.42
C GLY A 37 -13.25 15.47 4.87
N PHE A 38 -13.65 16.73 4.73
CA PHE A 38 -14.89 17.09 4.03
C PHE A 38 -14.76 16.82 2.52
N ASN A 39 -13.54 16.90 1.99
CA ASN A 39 -13.16 16.55 0.63
C ASN A 39 -11.80 15.84 0.58
N GLU A 40 -11.44 15.43 -0.64
CA GLU A 40 -10.24 14.68 -0.99
C GLU A 40 -8.97 15.46 -0.62
N GLU A 41 -8.97 16.78 -0.85
CA GLU A 41 -7.84 17.67 -0.59
C GLU A 41 -7.58 17.87 0.91
N GLU A 42 -8.62 18.11 1.72
CA GLU A 42 -8.49 18.22 3.17
C GLU A 42 -8.01 16.89 3.79
N ALA A 43 -8.53 15.77 3.30
CA ALA A 43 -8.08 14.45 3.73
C ALA A 43 -6.62 14.21 3.35
N PHE A 44 -6.19 14.62 2.14
CA PHE A 44 -4.81 14.47 1.70
C PHE A 44 -3.84 15.32 2.53
N ASN A 45 -4.19 16.58 2.80
CA ASN A 45 -3.39 17.44 3.67
C ASN A 45 -3.31 16.89 5.10
N THR A 46 -4.40 16.30 5.61
CA THR A 46 -4.41 15.61 6.90
C THR A 46 -3.46 14.40 6.89
N PHE A 47 -3.53 13.57 5.85
CA PHE A 47 -2.65 12.43 5.67
C PHE A 47 -1.18 12.82 5.64
N LEU A 48 -0.80 13.83 4.83
CA LEU A 48 0.59 14.27 4.70
C LEU A 48 1.16 14.89 5.98
N ARG A 49 0.34 15.63 6.73
CA ARG A 49 0.75 16.19 8.03
C ARG A 49 1.13 15.10 9.01
N ASP A 50 0.36 14.02 9.03
CA ASP A 50 0.50 12.93 10.00
C ASP A 50 1.52 11.88 9.52
N SER A 51 1.79 11.81 8.21
CA SER A 51 2.67 10.84 7.55
C SER A 51 3.86 11.50 6.86
N LYS A 52 4.69 12.22 7.62
CA LYS A 52 5.83 12.99 7.07
C LYS A 52 6.83 12.15 6.26
N TRP A 53 6.94 10.86 6.55
CA TRP A 53 7.79 9.92 5.82
C TRP A 53 7.49 9.88 4.32
N VAL A 54 6.26 10.23 3.89
CA VAL A 54 5.88 10.33 2.48
C VAL A 54 6.79 11.29 1.71
N TYR A 55 7.21 12.41 2.35
CA TYR A 55 8.12 13.38 1.71
C TYR A 55 9.56 12.89 1.62
N GLU A 56 9.95 11.93 2.45
CA GLU A 56 11.27 11.31 2.44
C GLU A 56 11.35 10.18 1.42
N THR A 57 10.18 9.72 0.92
CA THR A 57 10.11 8.78 -0.19
C THR A 57 10.26 9.49 -1.54
N GLY A 58 10.60 8.71 -2.56
CA GLY A 58 10.62 9.17 -3.95
C GLY A 58 9.32 8.95 -4.72
N PHE A 59 8.16 8.84 -4.04
CA PHE A 59 6.88 8.64 -4.73
C PHE A 59 6.59 9.83 -5.66
N ARG A 60 6.21 9.51 -6.89
CA ARG A 60 5.86 10.46 -7.95
C ARG A 60 4.36 10.73 -7.99
N GLU A 61 3.56 9.75 -7.59
CA GLU A 61 2.10 9.82 -7.67
C GLU A 61 1.42 9.20 -6.45
N ILE A 62 0.37 9.86 -5.96
CA ILE A 62 -0.53 9.34 -4.93
C ILE A 62 -1.98 9.48 -5.42
N MET A 63 -2.68 8.36 -5.49
CA MET A 63 -4.10 8.26 -5.80
C MET A 63 -4.94 8.33 -4.52
N CYS A 64 -6.12 8.95 -4.62
CA CYS A 64 -7.08 9.07 -3.52
C CYS A 64 -8.38 8.30 -3.85
N VAL A 65 -8.86 7.49 -2.91
CA VAL A 65 -10.09 6.71 -3.04
C VAL A 65 -11.00 6.92 -1.83
N GLU A 66 -12.24 7.38 -2.05
CA GLU A 66 -13.21 7.49 -0.97
C GLU A 66 -13.74 6.12 -0.51
N ILE A 67 -13.68 5.88 0.80
CA ILE A 67 -14.28 4.70 1.44
C ILE A 67 -15.75 5.01 1.75
N LYS A 68 -16.64 4.73 0.79
CA LYS A 68 -18.10 4.94 0.97
C LYS A 68 -18.72 4.04 2.04
N HIS A 69 -18.14 2.85 2.26
CA HIS A 69 -18.63 1.86 3.22
C HIS A 69 -17.50 1.41 4.14
N PRO A 70 -17.70 1.41 5.47
CA PRO A 70 -16.68 0.91 6.39
C PRO A 70 -16.32 -0.55 6.08
N ILE A 71 -15.04 -0.86 5.99
CA ILE A 71 -14.55 -2.23 5.87
C ILE A 71 -14.71 -2.90 7.24
N ARG A 72 -15.80 -3.66 7.42
CA ARG A 72 -16.13 -4.32 8.70
C ARG A 72 -15.69 -5.78 8.78
N LYS A 73 -15.45 -6.41 7.63
CA LYS A 73 -15.08 -7.81 7.50
C LYS A 73 -13.97 -7.92 6.47
N SER A 74 -12.99 -8.76 6.76
CA SER A 74 -11.97 -9.16 5.80
C SER A 74 -12.01 -10.68 5.64
N LYS A 75 -11.63 -11.14 4.45
CA LYS A 75 -11.37 -12.56 4.18
C LYS A 75 -9.91 -12.67 3.77
N ARG A 76 -9.20 -13.61 4.40
CA ARG A 76 -7.82 -13.92 4.06
C ARG A 76 -7.81 -15.11 3.12
N PHE A 77 -6.99 -15.01 2.08
CA PHE A 77 -6.69 -16.10 1.16
C PHE A 77 -5.18 -16.37 1.27
N PHE A 78 -4.82 -17.64 1.15
CA PHE A 78 -3.43 -18.08 1.15
C PHE A 78 -3.15 -18.73 -0.20
N VAL A 79 -2.02 -18.38 -0.81
CA VAL A 79 -1.53 -19.05 -2.02
C VAL A 79 -0.71 -20.25 -1.56
N ASP A 80 -1.07 -21.45 -1.99
CA ASP A 80 -0.39 -22.67 -1.58
C ASP A 80 0.83 -22.89 -2.49
N HIS A 81 2.03 -22.66 -1.97
CA HIS A 81 3.29 -22.82 -2.70
C HIS A 81 3.73 -24.30 -2.72
N GLN A 82 2.93 -25.19 -3.30
CA GLN A 82 3.21 -26.65 -3.33
C GLN A 82 4.19 -27.10 -4.43
N GLN A 83 4.90 -26.19 -5.11
CA GLN A 83 5.85 -26.56 -6.19
C GLN A 83 7.19 -25.81 -6.19
N GLU A 84 7.76 -25.44 -5.05
CA GLU A 84 9.18 -25.04 -4.99
C GLU A 84 9.93 -25.69 -3.82
N LYS A 85 9.79 -27.01 -3.69
CA LYS A 85 10.79 -27.79 -2.94
C LYS A 85 12.03 -27.96 -3.82
N LYS A 86 12.85 -26.93 -3.95
CA LYS A 86 14.30 -27.03 -4.22
C LYS A 86 14.95 -25.65 -4.12
N SER A 87 15.69 -25.45 -3.02
CA SER A 87 16.47 -24.26 -2.65
C SER A 87 15.63 -22.99 -2.40
N HIS A 88 16.19 -21.96 -1.77
CA HIS A 88 15.52 -20.68 -1.42
C HIS A 88 14.90 -20.61 -0.02
N LEU A 89 15.69 -20.98 0.99
CA LEU A 89 15.57 -20.27 2.27
C LEU A 89 16.27 -18.92 2.12
N CYS A 90 15.50 -17.85 2.00
CA CYS A 90 16.04 -16.50 2.07
C CYS A 90 16.69 -16.31 3.46
N PRO A 91 17.96 -15.87 3.54
CA PRO A 91 18.60 -15.63 4.82
C PRO A 91 17.81 -14.57 5.58
N LYS A 92 17.50 -14.84 6.85
CA LYS A 92 16.96 -13.83 7.74
C LYS A 92 18.04 -12.77 7.94
N LYS A 93 17.78 -11.54 7.49
CA LYS A 93 18.60 -10.38 7.84
C LYS A 93 18.54 -10.12 9.34
#